data_AF-A0A2E7LTP2-F1
#
_entry.id   AF-A0A2E7LTP2-F1
#
_cell.length_a   1.000
_cell.length_b   1.000
_cell.length_c   1.000
_cell.angle_alpha   90.00
_cell.angle_beta   90.00
_cell.angle_gamma   90.00
#
_symmetry.space_group_name_H-M   'P 1'
#
loop_
_entity.id
_entity.type
_entity.pdbx_description
1 polymer ?
#
loop_
_entity_poly.entity_id
_entity_poly.type
_entity_poly.pdbx_seq_one_letter_code
_entity_poly.pdbx_strand_id
1 'polypeptide(L)' 'MANLEEQEFEKLKQHEATKNAILFDIGAMATQTKKLHKAFENLENDMQTFREELVAKYGKINVDLKDGSYTVVEEENQE' A
#
# COMPACT_ATOMS: atom_id res chain seq x y z
N MET A 1 24.82 2.40 48.47
CA MET A 1 24.28 2.12 47.13
C MET A 1 25.44 2.16 46.16
N ALA A 2 25.58 1.15 45.30
CA ALA A 2 26.58 1.20 44.24
C ALA A 2 26.03 2.07 43.09
N ASN A 3 26.88 2.91 42.51
CA ASN A 3 26.57 3.72 41.35
C ASN A 3 27.32 3.17 40.13
N LEU A 4 26.72 3.31 38.94
CA LEU A 4 27.42 3.07 37.68
C LEU A 4 28.54 4.10 37.49
N GLU A 5 29.57 3.73 36.73
CA GLU A 5 30.53 4.72 36.26
C GLU A 5 29.81 5.72 35.32
N GLU A 6 30.22 6.98 35.36
CA GLU A 6 29.54 8.05 34.62
C GLU A 6 29.50 7.77 33.11
N GLN A 7 30.54 7.14 32.57
CA GLN A 7 30.61 6.73 31.17
C GLN A 7 29.61 5.62 30.83
N GLU A 8 29.39 4.66 31.73
CA GLU A 8 28.41 3.59 31.54
C GLU A 8 26.99 4.14 31.61
N PHE A 9 26.74 5.06 32.54
CA PHE A 9 25.45 5.71 32.69
C PHE A 9 25.10 6.60 31.49
N GLU A 10 26.06 7.36 30.95
CA GLU A 10 25.80 8.17 29.76
C GLU A 10 25.62 7.32 28.50
N LYS A 11 26.39 6.24 28.35
CA LYS A 11 26.12 5.26 27.28
C LYS A 11 24.71 4.70 27.40
N LEU A 12 24.26 4.34 28.60
CA LEU A 12 22.91 3.81 28.81
C LEU A 12 21.82 4.82 28.39
N LYS A 13 21.97 6.09 28.76
CA LYS A 13 21.06 7.16 28.33
C LYS A 13 21.02 7.32 26.82
N GLN A 14 22.18 7.30 26.16
CA GLN A 14 22.27 7.39 24.70
C GLN A 14 21.58 6.22 23.99
N HIS A 15 21.74 5.00 24.50
CA HIS A 15 21.05 3.83 23.96
C HIS A 15 19.53 3.96 24.11
N GLU A 16 19.03 4.39 25.27
CA GLU A 16 17.58 4.57 25.47
C GLU A 16 17.01 5.71 24.59
N ALA A 17 17.74 6.81 24.43
CA ALA A 17 17.36 7.87 23.51
C ALA A 17 17.29 7.38 22.05
N THR A 18 18.30 6.63 21.61
CA THR A 18 18.37 6.07 20.26
C THR A 18 17.24 5.06 20.03
N LYS A 19 16.98 4.18 21.00
CA LYS A 19 15.89 3.22 20.95
C LYS A 19 14.52 3.90 20.81
N ASN A 20 14.30 5.00 21.54
CA ASN A 20 13.06 5.76 21.44
C ASN A 20 12.91 6.44 20.07
N ALA A 21 13.99 6.95 19.49
CA ALA A 21 13.97 7.51 18.14
C ALA A 21 13.61 6.44 17.09
N ILE A 22 14.23 5.24 17.18
CA ILE A 22 13.92 4.12 16.29
C ILE A 22 12.45 3.71 16.40
N LEU A 23 11.90 3.62 17.61
CA LEU A 23 10.49 3.27 17.81
C LEU A 23 9.54 4.33 17.23
N PHE A 24 9.90 5.62 17.36
CA PHE A 24 9.15 6.70 16.73
C PHE A 24 9.12 6.56 15.21
N ASP A 25 10.29 6.32 14.59
CA ASP A 25 10.40 6.15 13.14
C ASP A 25 9.61 4.93 12.65
N ILE A 26 9.66 3.81 13.37
CA ILE A 26 8.83 2.62 13.08
C ILE A 26 7.34 2.97 13.10
N GLY A 27 6.89 3.74 14.11
CA GLY A 27 5.51 4.20 14.20
C GLY A 27 5.09 5.09 13.02
N ALA A 28 5.98 5.99 12.60
CA ALA A 28 5.76 6.85 11.44
C ALA A 28 5.64 6.02 10.15
N MET A 29 6.55 5.06 9.94
CA MET A 29 6.53 4.15 8.79
C MET A 29 5.26 3.29 8.79
N ALA A 30 4.85 2.73 9.92
CA ALA A 30 3.63 1.94 10.02
C ALA A 30 2.39 2.75 9.61
N THR A 31 2.33 4.01 10.00
CA THR A 31 1.26 4.94 9.60
C THR A 31 1.29 5.20 8.09
N GLN A 32 2.48 5.40 7.51
CA GLN A 32 2.64 5.60 6.08
C GLN A 32 2.21 4.37 5.28
N THR A 33 2.62 3.18 5.71
CA THR A 33 2.23 1.90 5.08
C THR A 33 0.71 1.74 5.09
N LYS A 34 0.04 2.03 6.21
CA LYS A 34 -1.43 1.97 6.28
C LYS A 34 -2.10 2.95 5.30
N LYS A 35 -1.55 4.16 5.13
CA LYS A 35 -2.07 5.12 4.15
C LYS A 35 -1.91 4.60 2.72
N LEU A 36 -0.78 3.96 2.39
CA LEU A 36 -0.54 3.37 1.08
C LEU A 36 -1.50 2.20 0.81
N HIS A 37 -1.75 1.33 1.79
CA HIS A 37 -2.77 0.27 1.65
C HIS A 37 -4.14 0.85 1.33
N LYS A 38 -4.58 1.87 2.06
CA LYS A 38 -5.88 2.52 1.80
C LYS A 38 -5.92 3.17 0.41
N ALA A 39 -4.83 3.80 -0.03
CA ALA A 39 -4.76 4.40 -1.36
C ALA A 39 -4.87 3.32 -2.46
N PHE A 40 -4.21 2.17 -2.27
CA PHE A 40 -4.32 1.03 -3.16
C PHE A 40 -5.74 0.45 -3.21
N GLU A 41 -6.36 0.23 -2.06
CA GLU A 41 -7.76 -0.24 -1.98
C GLU A 41 -8.73 0.71 -2.71
N ASN A 42 -8.56 2.02 -2.54
CA ASN A 42 -9.37 3.01 -3.25
C ASN A 42 -9.18 2.90 -4.77
N LEU A 43 -7.94 2.77 -5.25
CA LEU A 43 -7.66 2.61 -6.68
C LEU A 43 -8.31 1.35 -7.25
N GLU A 44 -8.23 0.22 -6.53
CA GLU A 44 -8.86 -1.03 -6.97
C GLU A 44 -10.39 -0.89 -7.08
N ASN A 45 -11.03 -0.20 -6.12
CA ASN A 45 -12.47 0.09 -6.18
C ASN A 45 -12.83 1.00 -7.37
N ASP A 46 -12.03 2.03 -7.63
CA ASP A 46 -12.21 2.92 -8.78
C ASP A 46 -12.05 2.13 -10.09
N MET A 47 -11.05 1.25 -10.16
CA MET A 47 -10.82 0.37 -11.32
C MET A 47 -11.97 -0.61 -11.53
N GLN A 48 -12.53 -1.18 -10.46
CA GLN A 48 -13.70 -2.05 -10.58
C GLN A 48 -14.91 -1.28 -11.14
N THR A 49 -15.19 -0.11 -10.56
CA THR A 49 -16.30 0.75 -11.02
C THR A 49 -16.13 1.09 -12.51
N PHE A 50 -14.91 1.49 -12.91
CA PHE A 50 -14.62 1.79 -14.31
C PHE A 50 -14.76 0.56 -15.22
N ARG A 51 -14.37 -0.63 -14.77
CA ARG A 51 -14.59 -1.87 -15.54
C ARG A 51 -16.08 -2.14 -15.75
N GLU A 52 -16.89 -1.95 -14.72
CA GLU A 52 -18.35 -2.10 -14.81
C GLU A 52 -18.95 -1.11 -15.82
N GLU A 53 -18.49 0.15 -15.81
CA GLU A 53 -18.87 1.17 -16.80
C GLU A 53 -18.48 0.77 -18.23
N LEU A 54 -17.28 0.22 -18.44
CA LEU A 54 -16.83 -0.25 -19.74
C LEU A 54 -17.68 -1.43 -20.24
N VAL A 55 -18.01 -2.38 -19.37
CA VAL A 55 -18.88 -3.52 -19.71
C VAL A 55 -20.29 -3.05 -20.04
N ALA A 56 -20.84 -2.10 -19.28
CA ALA A 56 -22.15 -1.53 -19.57
C ALA A 56 -22.19 -0.80 -20.92
N LYS A 57 -21.08 -0.19 -21.34
CA LYS A 57 -21.00 0.59 -22.58
C LYS A 57 -20.68 -0.24 -23.82
N TYR A 58 -19.79 -1.21 -23.71
CA TYR A 58 -19.23 -1.94 -24.86
C TYR A 58 -19.46 -3.45 -24.80
N GLY A 59 -20.09 -3.96 -23.74
CA GLY A 59 -20.17 -5.40 -23.48
C GLY A 59 -18.85 -5.95 -22.93
N LYS A 60 -18.74 -7.28 -22.87
CA LYS A 60 -17.46 -7.92 -22.51
C LYS A 60 -16.44 -7.62 -23.61
N ILE A 61 -15.41 -6.84 -23.28
CA ILE A 61 -14.34 -6.47 -24.21
C ILE A 61 -12.98 -6.84 -23.62
N ASN A 62 -12.05 -7.23 -24.49
CA ASN A 62 -10.62 -7.27 -24.19
C ASN A 62 -9.99 -5.98 -24.71
N VAL A 63 -9.23 -5.28 -23.87
CA VAL A 63 -8.57 -4.01 -24.21
C VAL A 63 -7.05 -4.22 -24.19
N ASP A 64 -6.36 -3.83 -25.26
CA ASP A 64 -4.90 -3.75 -25.27
C ASP A 64 -4.45 -2.46 -24.55
N LEU A 65 -3.66 -2.61 -23.49
CA LEU A 65 -3.18 -1.49 -22.68
C LEU A 65 -2.09 -0.64 -23.37
N LYS A 66 -1.55 -1.08 -24.52
CA LYS A 66 -0.51 -0.35 -25.25
C LYS A 66 -1.09 0.75 -26.14
N ASP A 67 -2.21 0.49 -26.79
CA ASP A 67 -2.81 1.39 -27.78
C ASP A 67 -4.31 1.67 -27.54
N GLY A 68 -4.93 0.99 -26.57
CA GLY A 68 -6.34 1.14 -26.25
C GLY A 68 -7.30 0.51 -27.26
N SER A 69 -6.78 -0.26 -28.22
CA SER A 69 -7.61 -1.06 -29.12
C SER A 69 -8.40 -2.11 -28.32
N TYR A 70 -9.62 -2.44 -28.75
CA TYR A 70 -10.44 -3.44 -28.06
C TYR A 70 -11.09 -4.42 -29.03
N THR A 71 -11.28 -5.65 -28.56
CA THR A 71 -12.04 -6.70 -29.25
C THR A 71 -13.21 -7.10 -28.39
N VAL A 72 -14.39 -7.25 -28.99
CA VAL A 72 -15.56 -7.79 -28.30
C VAL A 72 -15.34 -9.27 -28.04
N VAL A 73 -15.56 -9.69 -26.80
CA VAL A 73 -15.60 -11.10 -26.42
C VAL A 73 -17.04 -11.55 -26.65
N GLU A 74 -17.28 -12.19 -27.80
CA GLU A 74 -18.55 -12.87 -28.04
C GLU A 74 -18.66 -14.04 -27.06
N GLU A 75 -19.74 -14.08 -26.28
CA GLU A 75 -20.11 -15.31 -25.59
C GLU A 75 -20.55 -16.29 -26.69
N GLU A 76 -19.66 -17.20 -27.10
CA GLU A 76 -20.11 -18.40 -27.80
C GLU A 76 -21.11 -19.08 -26.86
N ASN A 77 -22.39 -19.03 -27.23
CA ASN A 77 -23.41 -19.91 -26.71
C ASN A 77 -22.91 -21.34 -26.90
N GLN A 78 -22.32 -21.91 -25.86
CA GLN A 78 -22.12 -23.34 -25.75
C GLN A 78 -23.50 -23.95 -25.44
N GLU A 79 -24.23 -24.33 -26.50
CA GLU A 79 -25.26 -25.37 -26.44
C GLU A 79 -24.65 -26.73 -26.08
#